data_AF-A0A2N8TSV9-F1
#
_entry.id   AF-A0A2N8TSV9-F1
#
_cell.length_a   1.000
_cell.length_b   1.000
_cell.length_c   1.000
_cell.angle_alpha   90.00
_cell.angle_beta   90.00
_cell.angle_gamma   90.00
#
_symmetry.space_group_name_H-M   'P 1'
#
loop_
_entity.id
_entity.type
_entity.pdbx_description
1 polymer ?
#
loop_
_entity_poly.entity_id
_entity_poly.type
_entity_poly.pdbx_seq_one_letter_code
_entity_poly.pdbx_strand_id
1 'polypeptide(L)'
;MEKAVNEGEHREVRDDASAGPADATGGAWSGSWVAERLGVELAGDGRLTGLLGLALRRNPKRAHLLVSNVLGKHVPQSPSVVYGYGVELGRRVRDLLGDDEARRAVVLGYAETATGLGHSVADGLGLAPYLHSTRRPVAGVAQAGGFEESHSHATSHLLLPEDRALLTGDGPLVLVDDEFSTGNTVLNTVRDLHGRYPRRRYVVVALVDMRSAADAGRLEEFAREIGARVDLVAAASGTVRLPEGVLEKGQELVARYEAEHAPNSGVAVEADQEGDSSGARGTARQAPTGPQPDYDRIDLYWPADLPDGARHGFTPSHRARLEAALPAMAARIAEALPHHARRVHILGFEELMYAPLRLARELERTTGIEVRYSTT
;
A
#
# COMPACT_ATOMS: atom_id res chain seq x y z
N MET A 1 49.32 -62.64 13.01
CA MET A 1 49.29 -61.33 12.33
C MET A 1 48.63 -60.36 13.30
N GLU A 2 49.42 -59.85 14.25
CA GLU A 2 49.92 -58.45 14.27
C GLU A 2 48.80 -57.41 14.44
N LYS A 3 48.66 -56.85 15.66
CA LYS A 3 49.00 -55.45 16.07
C LYS A 3 48.06 -54.40 15.45
N ALA A 4 47.51 -53.38 16.11
CA ALA A 4 47.69 -52.69 17.40
C ALA A 4 46.37 -51.90 17.69
N VAL A 5 45.86 -51.78 18.92
CA VAL A 5 46.04 -50.66 19.88
C VAL A 5 46.14 -49.26 19.25
N ASN A 6 45.15 -48.39 19.48
CA ASN A 6 45.41 -47.13 20.18
C ASN A 6 44.17 -46.52 20.87
N GLU A 7 44.41 -46.04 22.08
CA GLU A 7 43.52 -45.37 23.03
C GLU A 7 43.44 -43.85 22.77
N GLY A 8 42.44 -43.19 23.37
CA GLY A 8 42.34 -41.73 23.54
C GLY A 8 41.07 -41.16 22.90
N GLU A 9 40.18 -40.40 23.56
CA GLU A 9 40.17 -39.77 24.87
C GLU A 9 38.71 -39.67 25.35
N HIS A 10 38.47 -39.89 26.65
CA HIS A 10 37.27 -39.40 27.33
C HIS A 10 37.40 -37.88 27.50
N ARG A 11 36.44 -37.11 26.98
CA ARG A 11 36.12 -35.79 27.55
C ARG A 11 34.63 -35.46 27.40
N GLU A 12 34.09 -35.10 28.56
CA GLU A 12 32.70 -34.78 28.90
C GLU A 12 31.90 -34.03 27.82
N VAL A 13 30.70 -34.56 27.56
CA VAL A 13 29.59 -33.84 26.96
C VAL A 13 29.22 -32.69 27.90
N ARG A 14 29.58 -31.47 27.52
CA ARG A 14 28.94 -30.27 28.06
C ARG A 14 27.76 -29.94 27.17
N ASP A 15 26.57 -30.08 27.76
CA ASP A 15 25.33 -29.50 27.24
C ASP A 15 25.53 -28.00 27.05
N ASP A 16 25.58 -27.55 25.80
CA ASP A 16 25.38 -26.14 25.46
C ASP A 16 23.95 -25.96 24.97
N ALA A 17 23.07 -25.76 25.95
CA ALA A 17 21.70 -25.32 25.74
C ALA A 17 21.70 -23.83 25.38
N SER A 18 21.74 -23.50 24.08
CA SER A 18 21.46 -22.12 23.62
C SER A 18 21.07 -21.96 22.15
N ALA A 19 20.40 -22.95 21.55
CA ALA A 19 19.70 -22.75 20.28
C ALA A 19 18.19 -22.82 20.51
N GLY A 20 17.57 -21.65 20.74
CA GLY A 20 16.11 -21.51 20.66
C GLY A 20 15.64 -21.93 19.26
N PRO A 21 14.42 -22.51 19.13
CA PRO A 21 14.00 -23.12 17.89
C PRO A 21 13.92 -22.03 16.80
N ALA A 22 14.77 -22.16 15.79
CA ALA A 22 14.57 -21.48 14.52
C ALA A 22 13.19 -21.91 14.01
N ASP A 23 12.32 -20.91 13.83
CA ASP A 23 10.95 -21.07 13.37
C ASP A 23 10.95 -21.87 12.06
N ALA A 24 10.46 -23.11 12.14
CA ALA A 24 10.43 -24.08 11.06
C ALA A 24 9.25 -23.84 10.10
N THR A 25 8.99 -22.56 9.79
CA THR A 25 8.16 -22.13 8.67
C THR A 25 8.99 -21.16 7.84
N GLY A 26 9.08 -21.36 6.53
CA GLY A 26 9.91 -20.52 5.67
C GLY A 26 9.48 -19.06 5.69
N GLY A 27 10.09 -18.25 6.57
CA GLY A 27 10.27 -16.80 6.49
C GLY A 27 9.05 -15.93 6.19
N ALA A 28 7.82 -16.32 6.52
CA ALA A 28 6.65 -15.48 6.32
C ALA A 28 6.52 -14.46 7.47
N TRP A 29 6.38 -13.17 7.14
CA TRP A 29 6.17 -12.14 8.15
C TRP A 29 4.81 -12.32 8.84
N SER A 30 4.82 -12.62 10.14
CA SER A 30 3.59 -12.88 10.92
C SER A 30 2.82 -11.62 11.33
N GLY A 31 3.49 -10.46 11.32
CA GLY A 31 2.95 -9.21 11.84
C GLY A 31 2.83 -9.12 13.37
N SER A 32 3.13 -10.19 14.11
CA SER A 32 3.00 -10.24 15.59
C SER A 32 4.27 -9.84 16.34
N TRP A 33 5.43 -9.86 15.67
CA TRP A 33 6.74 -9.70 16.29
C TRP A 33 6.89 -8.42 17.13
N VAL A 34 6.37 -7.29 16.62
CA VAL A 34 6.36 -6.00 17.33
C VAL A 34 5.34 -6.00 18.46
N ALA A 35 4.17 -6.60 18.22
CA ALA A 35 3.10 -6.69 19.23
C ALA A 35 3.62 -7.40 20.49
N GLU A 36 4.30 -8.54 20.30
CA GLU A 36 4.85 -9.37 21.37
C GLU A 36 5.98 -8.68 22.14
N ARG A 37 6.86 -7.94 21.45
CA ARG A 37 8.05 -7.33 22.08
C ARG A 37 7.79 -5.96 22.69
N LEU A 38 6.91 -5.16 22.09
CA LEU A 38 6.61 -3.82 22.56
C LEU A 38 5.31 -3.75 23.35
N GLY A 39 4.50 -4.82 23.39
CA GLY A 39 3.18 -4.85 24.04
C GLY A 39 2.13 -4.02 23.31
N VAL A 40 2.34 -3.71 22.02
CA VAL A 40 1.41 -2.94 21.20
C VAL A 40 0.25 -3.83 20.77
N GLU A 41 -0.98 -3.41 21.07
CA GLU A 41 -2.19 -4.17 20.75
C GLU A 41 -2.95 -3.51 19.58
N LEU A 42 -3.33 -4.32 18.59
CA LEU A 42 -4.36 -3.96 17.60
C LEU A 42 -5.71 -4.38 18.15
N ALA A 43 -6.49 -3.41 18.65
CA ALA A 43 -7.81 -3.65 19.20
C ALA A 43 -8.87 -3.19 18.19
N GLY A 44 -9.78 -4.08 17.78
CA GLY A 44 -10.78 -3.73 16.79
C GLY A 44 -11.65 -4.91 16.41
N ASP A 45 -12.26 -4.84 15.24
CA ASP A 45 -13.03 -5.96 14.72
C ASP A 45 -12.14 -7.21 14.50
N GLY A 46 -12.77 -8.39 14.48
CA GLY A 46 -12.05 -9.66 14.33
C GLY A 46 -11.37 -9.84 12.96
N ARG A 47 -11.60 -8.95 11.99
CA ARG A 47 -10.94 -8.98 10.68
C ARG A 47 -9.65 -8.15 10.66
N LEU A 48 -9.51 -7.19 11.57
CA LEU A 48 -8.41 -6.23 11.60
C LEU A 48 -7.03 -6.90 11.63
N THR A 49 -6.84 -7.93 12.47
CA THR A 49 -5.57 -8.67 12.58
C THR A 49 -5.25 -9.51 11.33
N GLY A 50 -6.25 -9.84 10.53
CA GLY A 50 -6.04 -10.45 9.21
C GLY A 50 -5.61 -9.43 8.15
N LEU A 51 -5.97 -8.15 8.31
CA LEU A 51 -5.63 -7.08 7.37
C LEU A 51 -4.32 -6.37 7.71
N LEU A 52 -3.98 -6.27 8.99
CA LEU A 52 -2.83 -5.51 9.49
C LEU A 52 -1.96 -6.36 10.40
N GLY A 53 -0.66 -6.12 10.30
CA GLY A 53 0.32 -6.45 11.33
C GLY A 53 1.14 -5.22 11.72
N LEU A 54 2.10 -5.43 12.62
CA LEU A 54 2.97 -4.37 13.15
C LEU A 54 4.42 -4.62 12.75
N ALA A 55 5.05 -3.59 12.18
CA ALA A 55 6.48 -3.56 11.90
C ALA A 55 7.18 -2.47 12.73
N LEU A 56 8.48 -2.66 12.98
CA LEU A 56 9.27 -1.72 13.76
C LEU A 56 9.64 -0.54 12.88
N ARG A 57 9.51 0.67 13.43
CA ARG A 57 9.82 1.91 12.71
C ARG A 57 10.93 2.69 13.41
N ARG A 58 11.86 3.20 12.63
CA ARG A 58 12.80 4.25 13.06
C ARG A 58 12.07 5.59 13.08
N ASN A 59 11.50 5.96 14.23
CA ASN A 59 10.89 7.27 14.40
C ASN A 59 10.82 7.67 15.88
N PRO A 60 11.25 8.88 16.25
CA PRO A 60 11.30 9.31 17.64
C PRO A 60 9.92 9.48 18.29
N LYS A 61 8.86 9.64 17.47
CA LYS A 61 7.48 9.87 17.92
C LYS A 61 6.60 8.62 17.84
N ARG A 62 7.03 7.56 17.14
CA ARG A 62 6.24 6.32 16.97
C ARG A 62 7.13 5.12 16.68
N ALA A 63 7.15 4.15 17.60
CA ALA A 63 7.97 2.93 17.45
C ALA A 63 7.39 1.89 16.47
N HIS A 64 6.11 1.98 16.12
CA HIS A 64 5.42 0.99 15.28
C HIS A 64 4.98 1.57 13.93
N LEU A 65 4.85 0.68 12.95
CA LEU A 65 4.26 0.91 11.63
C LEU A 65 3.12 -0.09 11.43
N LEU A 66 1.96 0.39 11.00
CA LEU A 66 0.89 -0.48 10.52
C LEU A 66 1.27 -0.96 9.13
N VAL A 67 1.28 -2.28 8.94
CA VAL A 67 1.63 -2.91 7.68
C VAL A 67 0.45 -3.74 7.20
N SER A 68 -0.05 -3.41 6.02
CA SER A 68 -1.10 -4.18 5.37
C SER A 68 -0.61 -5.55 4.91
N ASN A 69 -1.36 -6.58 5.31
CA ASN A 69 -1.21 -7.96 4.85
C ASN A 69 -1.86 -8.20 3.48
N VAL A 70 -2.57 -7.22 2.91
CA VAL A 70 -3.44 -7.44 1.74
C VAL A 70 -3.17 -6.50 0.57
N LEU A 71 -2.47 -5.37 0.78
CA LEU A 71 -2.21 -4.40 -0.31
C LEU A 71 -0.95 -4.68 -1.12
N GLY A 72 -0.09 -5.62 -0.70
CA GLY A 72 1.15 -5.91 -1.40
C GLY A 72 2.26 -4.87 -1.22
N LYS A 73 2.09 -3.84 -0.37
CA LYS A 73 3.07 -2.75 -0.23
C LYS A 73 4.39 -3.19 0.41
N HIS A 74 4.32 -3.79 1.60
CA HIS A 74 5.52 -4.20 2.34
C HIS A 74 5.77 -5.71 2.29
N VAL A 75 4.70 -6.49 2.06
CA VAL A 75 4.74 -7.94 1.98
C VAL A 75 4.07 -8.35 0.68
N PRO A 76 4.74 -9.11 -0.20
CA PRO A 76 4.14 -9.60 -1.43
C PRO A 76 2.86 -10.41 -1.18
N GLN A 77 1.84 -10.18 -1.99
CA GLN A 77 0.52 -10.79 -1.83
C GLN A 77 -0.02 -11.40 -3.11
N SER A 78 -1.05 -12.25 -2.97
CA SER A 78 -1.79 -12.75 -4.14
C SER A 78 -2.44 -11.56 -4.86
N PRO A 79 -2.27 -11.42 -6.18
CA PRO A 79 -2.94 -10.37 -6.96
C PRO A 79 -4.46 -10.37 -6.78
N SER A 80 -5.09 -11.54 -6.71
CA SER A 80 -6.54 -11.66 -6.47
C SER A 80 -6.96 -11.14 -5.09
N VAL A 81 -6.11 -11.30 -4.07
CA VAL A 81 -6.35 -10.73 -2.73
C VAL A 81 -6.29 -9.19 -2.81
N VAL A 82 -5.19 -8.65 -3.33
CA VAL A 82 -4.96 -7.19 -3.43
C VAL A 82 -6.08 -6.50 -4.19
N TYR A 83 -6.40 -7.00 -5.39
CA TYR A 83 -7.46 -6.47 -6.22
C TYR A 83 -8.86 -6.69 -5.60
N GLY A 84 -9.08 -7.84 -4.97
CA GLY A 84 -10.36 -8.24 -4.39
C GLY A 84 -10.83 -7.29 -3.28
N TYR A 85 -9.93 -6.88 -2.37
CA TYR A 85 -10.29 -5.95 -1.30
C TYR A 85 -10.75 -4.59 -1.82
N GLY A 86 -10.05 -4.04 -2.81
CA GLY A 86 -10.46 -2.77 -3.42
C GLY A 86 -11.80 -2.89 -4.15
N VAL A 87 -12.02 -3.97 -4.90
CA VAL A 87 -13.31 -4.22 -5.59
C VAL A 87 -14.46 -4.37 -4.59
N GLU A 88 -14.25 -5.05 -3.47
CA GLU A 88 -15.28 -5.18 -2.44
C GLU A 88 -15.65 -3.83 -1.82
N LEU A 89 -14.66 -3.00 -1.51
CA LEU A 89 -14.89 -1.63 -1.05
C LEU A 89 -15.68 -0.82 -2.08
N GLY A 90 -15.32 -0.92 -3.37
CA GLY A 90 -16.04 -0.27 -4.46
C GLY A 90 -17.50 -0.69 -4.58
N ARG A 91 -17.81 -1.98 -4.36
CA ARG A 91 -19.19 -2.48 -4.32
C ARG A 91 -19.96 -1.91 -3.15
N ARG A 92 -19.37 -1.85 -1.95
CA ARG A 92 -20.00 -1.21 -0.79
C ARG A 92 -20.28 0.28 -1.03
N VAL A 93 -19.38 0.98 -1.72
CA VAL A 93 -19.63 2.37 -2.15
C VAL A 93 -20.81 2.44 -3.13
N ARG A 94 -20.88 1.51 -4.09
CA ARG A 94 -22.01 1.45 -5.03
C ARG A 94 -23.34 1.22 -4.31
N ASP A 95 -23.37 0.31 -3.34
CA ASP A 95 -24.57 0.02 -2.52
C ASP A 95 -25.01 1.26 -1.72
N LEU A 96 -24.04 2.04 -1.21
CA LEU A 96 -24.27 3.27 -0.45
C LEU A 96 -24.80 4.44 -1.31
N LEU A 97 -24.31 4.55 -2.54
CA LEU A 97 -24.65 5.64 -3.48
C LEU A 97 -25.90 5.32 -4.31
N GLY A 98 -26.11 4.05 -4.64
CA GLY A 98 -27.00 3.64 -5.72
C GLY A 98 -26.44 3.98 -7.10
N ASP A 99 -26.98 3.34 -8.14
CA ASP A 99 -26.47 3.44 -9.51
C ASP A 99 -26.51 4.87 -10.07
N ASP A 100 -27.53 5.66 -9.71
CA ASP A 100 -27.70 7.02 -10.24
C ASP A 100 -26.63 7.98 -9.75
N GLU A 101 -26.32 7.96 -8.45
CA GLU A 101 -25.22 8.76 -7.91
C GLU A 101 -23.86 8.17 -8.31
N ALA A 102 -23.72 6.85 -8.36
CA ALA A 102 -22.48 6.19 -8.78
C ALA A 102 -22.05 6.57 -10.21
N ARG A 103 -22.99 6.73 -11.16
CA ARG A 103 -22.67 7.19 -12.53
C ARG A 103 -22.16 8.63 -12.59
N ARG A 104 -22.53 9.47 -11.62
CA ARG A 104 -22.09 10.87 -11.52
C ARG A 104 -20.89 11.04 -10.59
N ALA A 105 -20.51 9.98 -9.90
CA ALA A 105 -19.41 10.03 -8.94
C ALA A 105 -18.05 10.07 -9.64
N VAL A 106 -17.05 10.54 -8.92
CA VAL A 106 -15.63 10.45 -9.32
C VAL A 106 -14.88 9.82 -8.15
N VAL A 107 -14.06 8.82 -8.45
CA VAL A 107 -13.17 8.21 -7.46
C VAL A 107 -11.82 8.91 -7.52
N LEU A 108 -11.33 9.39 -6.39
CA LEU A 108 -10.07 10.09 -6.22
C LEU A 108 -9.17 9.32 -5.24
N GLY A 109 -8.05 8.77 -5.71
CA GLY A 109 -7.08 8.09 -4.86
C GLY A 109 -5.90 8.96 -4.45
N TYR A 110 -5.36 8.67 -3.27
CA TYR A 110 -4.19 9.36 -2.72
C TYR A 110 -2.91 8.68 -3.20
N ALA A 111 -2.07 9.45 -3.90
CA ALA A 111 -0.75 8.95 -4.24
C ALA A 111 0.17 8.96 -3.01
N GLU A 112 1.06 8.01 -2.85
CA GLU A 112 1.33 6.96 -3.83
C GLU A 112 0.55 5.68 -3.53
N THR A 113 0.46 5.35 -2.24
CA THR A 113 0.05 4.02 -1.76
C THR A 113 -1.39 3.63 -2.09
N ALA A 114 -2.31 4.59 -2.12
CA ALA A 114 -3.71 4.30 -2.42
C ALA A 114 -4.03 4.38 -3.92
N THR A 115 -3.02 4.53 -4.81
CA THR A 115 -3.24 4.57 -6.27
C THR A 115 -3.80 3.26 -6.80
N GLY A 116 -3.18 2.12 -6.44
CA GLY A 116 -3.68 0.79 -6.83
C GLY A 116 -5.01 0.43 -6.17
N LEU A 117 -5.19 0.81 -4.90
CA LEU A 117 -6.42 0.60 -4.15
C LEU A 117 -7.58 1.40 -4.75
N GLY A 118 -7.37 2.68 -5.05
CA GLY A 118 -8.38 3.57 -5.63
C GLY A 118 -8.87 3.11 -7.00
N HIS A 119 -7.95 2.64 -7.86
CA HIS A 119 -8.34 1.99 -9.11
C HIS A 119 -9.25 0.77 -8.86
N SER A 120 -8.88 -0.09 -7.92
CA SER A 120 -9.66 -1.30 -7.60
C SER A 120 -11.03 -0.95 -7.01
N VAL A 121 -11.13 0.12 -6.22
CA VAL A 121 -12.41 0.70 -5.75
C VAL A 121 -13.24 1.20 -6.92
N ALA A 122 -12.65 1.92 -7.87
CA ALA A 122 -13.36 2.37 -9.07
C ALA A 122 -13.86 1.18 -9.92
N ASP A 123 -13.09 0.08 -9.99
CA ASP A 123 -13.52 -1.16 -10.65
C ASP A 123 -14.70 -1.83 -9.94
N GLY A 124 -14.73 -1.80 -8.61
CA GLY A 124 -15.84 -2.30 -7.80
C GLY A 124 -17.11 -1.45 -7.93
N LEU A 125 -16.94 -0.12 -7.95
CA LEU A 125 -18.03 0.83 -8.19
C LEU A 125 -18.56 0.72 -9.63
N GLY A 126 -17.66 0.50 -10.58
CA GLY A 126 -17.92 0.12 -11.98
C GLY A 126 -18.38 1.25 -12.90
N LEU A 127 -19.04 2.27 -12.37
CA LEU A 127 -19.73 3.31 -13.15
C LEU A 127 -18.99 4.66 -13.18
N ALA A 128 -18.03 4.86 -12.28
CA ALA A 128 -17.34 6.13 -12.09
C ALA A 128 -15.96 6.13 -12.74
N PRO A 129 -15.48 7.27 -13.28
CA PRO A 129 -14.07 7.46 -13.59
C PRO A 129 -13.23 7.51 -12.31
N TYR A 130 -11.95 7.19 -12.48
CA TYR A 130 -10.92 7.28 -11.45
C TYR A 130 -9.90 8.37 -11.80
N LEU A 131 -9.45 9.11 -10.79
CA LEU A 131 -8.34 10.05 -10.81
C LEU A 131 -7.47 9.74 -9.60
N HIS A 132 -6.16 9.92 -9.68
CA HIS A 132 -5.33 9.97 -8.47
C HIS A 132 -4.55 11.27 -8.39
N SER A 133 -4.24 11.67 -7.16
CA SER A 133 -3.27 12.75 -6.93
C SER A 133 -1.87 12.32 -7.38
N THR A 134 -0.97 13.27 -7.55
CA THR A 134 0.44 13.01 -7.81
C THR A 134 1.30 14.04 -7.09
N ARG A 135 2.53 13.66 -6.75
CA ARG A 135 3.54 14.57 -6.21
C ARG A 135 4.46 15.11 -7.31
N ARG A 136 4.22 14.71 -8.56
CA ARG A 136 5.07 15.00 -9.72
C ARG A 136 4.37 16.00 -10.63
N PRO A 137 4.89 17.24 -10.78
CA PRO A 137 4.39 18.15 -11.80
C PRO A 137 4.69 17.57 -13.19
N VAL A 138 3.77 17.76 -14.14
CA VAL A 138 3.93 17.34 -15.53
C VAL A 138 3.99 18.57 -16.42
N ALA A 139 5.09 18.71 -17.18
CA ALA A 139 5.28 19.84 -18.08
C ALA A 139 4.13 19.92 -19.09
N GLY A 140 3.52 21.11 -19.22
CA GLY A 140 2.39 21.35 -20.13
C GLY A 140 1.02 20.96 -19.60
N VAL A 141 0.92 20.32 -18.42
CA VAL A 141 -0.37 19.97 -17.80
C VAL A 141 -0.71 20.94 -16.68
N ALA A 142 -1.82 21.66 -16.85
CA ALA A 142 -2.27 22.64 -15.86
C ALA A 142 -2.86 21.96 -14.61
N GLN A 143 -2.42 22.41 -13.44
CA GLN A 143 -3.00 21.96 -12.17
C GLN A 143 -4.47 22.39 -12.05
N ALA A 144 -5.36 21.42 -11.84
CA ALA A 144 -6.79 21.70 -11.63
C ALA A 144 -7.15 21.81 -10.14
N GLY A 145 -6.37 21.18 -9.26
CA GLY A 145 -6.55 21.19 -7.82
C GLY A 145 -5.31 20.64 -7.10
N GLY A 146 -5.35 20.62 -5.78
CA GLY A 146 -4.29 20.09 -4.94
C GLY A 146 -4.59 20.31 -3.48
N PHE A 147 -3.82 19.64 -2.61
CA PHE A 147 -3.97 19.70 -1.16
C PHE A 147 -2.64 19.34 -0.48
N GLU A 148 -2.51 19.71 0.79
CA GLU A 148 -1.33 19.43 1.62
C GLU A 148 -1.63 18.33 2.64
N GLU A 149 -0.71 17.37 2.79
CA GLU A 149 -0.78 16.37 3.85
C GLU A 149 -0.32 16.95 5.20
N SER A 150 -1.16 16.85 6.23
CA SER A 150 -0.94 17.50 7.54
C SER A 150 0.28 17.00 8.32
N HIS A 151 0.93 15.91 7.87
CA HIS A 151 2.01 15.23 8.60
C HIS A 151 3.39 15.32 7.92
N SER A 152 3.54 16.12 6.87
CA SER A 152 4.86 16.42 6.30
C SER A 152 4.90 17.88 5.86
N HIS A 153 5.87 18.65 6.33
CA HIS A 153 5.98 20.09 6.05
C HIS A 153 6.33 20.42 4.57
N ALA A 154 6.16 19.51 3.61
CA ALA A 154 6.62 19.75 2.24
C ALA A 154 5.97 18.91 1.12
N THR A 155 4.95 18.08 1.36
CA THR A 155 4.44 17.20 0.28
C THR A 155 3.08 17.65 -0.24
N SER A 156 3.13 18.50 -1.27
CA SER A 156 1.96 18.95 -2.02
C SER A 156 1.45 17.84 -2.94
N HIS A 157 0.13 17.62 -2.92
CA HIS A 157 -0.54 16.75 -3.87
C HIS A 157 -1.15 17.60 -4.98
N LEU A 158 -0.93 17.17 -6.22
CA LEU A 158 -1.44 17.81 -7.42
C LEU A 158 -2.56 16.95 -8.02
N LEU A 159 -3.61 17.60 -8.51
CA LEU A 159 -4.62 16.99 -9.37
C LEU A 159 -4.45 17.52 -10.78
N LEU A 160 -4.08 16.61 -11.69
CA LEU A 160 -3.71 16.92 -13.08
C LEU A 160 -4.65 16.23 -14.10
N PRO A 161 -5.99 16.30 -13.95
CA PRO A 161 -6.88 15.62 -14.89
C PRO A 161 -6.75 16.23 -16.30
N GLU A 162 -6.79 15.38 -17.32
CA GLU A 162 -6.91 15.82 -18.72
C GLU A 162 -8.28 16.49 -18.92
N ASP A 163 -9.34 15.89 -18.39
CA ASP A 163 -10.68 16.47 -18.36
C ASP A 163 -11.00 17.11 -16.99
N ARG A 164 -11.11 18.44 -16.97
CA ARG A 164 -11.46 19.20 -15.75
C ARG A 164 -12.86 18.87 -15.23
N ALA A 165 -13.75 18.34 -16.06
CA ALA A 165 -15.10 17.94 -15.65
C ALA A 165 -15.09 16.87 -14.54
N LEU A 166 -14.01 16.09 -14.43
CA LEU A 166 -13.78 15.16 -13.32
C LEU A 166 -13.82 15.87 -11.95
N LEU A 167 -13.44 17.15 -11.88
CA LEU A 167 -13.48 17.91 -10.64
C LEU A 167 -14.68 18.84 -10.56
N THR A 168 -15.17 19.39 -11.66
CA THR A 168 -16.22 20.43 -11.63
C THR A 168 -17.66 19.94 -11.59
N GLY A 169 -17.90 18.62 -11.67
CA GLY A 169 -19.25 18.05 -11.54
C GLY A 169 -19.89 18.30 -10.17
N ASP A 170 -21.16 17.91 -10.00
CA ASP A 170 -21.93 18.04 -8.75
C ASP A 170 -22.17 16.70 -8.03
N GLY A 171 -21.86 15.57 -8.69
CA GLY A 171 -22.00 14.22 -8.15
C GLY A 171 -21.04 13.91 -6.99
N PRO A 172 -21.15 12.73 -6.35
CA PRO A 172 -20.32 12.39 -5.21
C PRO A 172 -18.82 12.37 -5.52
N LEU A 173 -17.99 12.80 -4.57
CA LEU A 173 -16.55 12.57 -4.63
C LEU A 173 -16.16 11.46 -3.67
N VAL A 174 -15.62 10.36 -4.20
CA VAL A 174 -15.18 9.20 -3.42
C VAL A 174 -13.67 9.30 -3.22
N LEU A 175 -13.21 9.45 -1.98
CA LEU A 175 -11.83 9.68 -1.60
C LEU A 175 -11.24 8.39 -1.05
N VAL A 176 -10.18 7.85 -1.66
CA VAL A 176 -9.64 6.53 -1.32
C VAL A 176 -8.22 6.62 -0.77
N ASP A 177 -8.05 6.20 0.48
CA ASP A 177 -6.76 6.05 1.15
C ASP A 177 -6.55 4.61 1.66
N ASP A 178 -5.35 4.24 2.11
CA ASP A 178 -5.14 2.93 2.73
C ASP A 178 -5.59 2.89 4.20
N GLU A 179 -5.32 3.96 4.95
CA GLU A 179 -5.65 4.08 6.37
C GLU A 179 -6.38 5.39 6.69
N PHE A 180 -7.51 5.30 7.40
CA PHE A 180 -8.17 6.47 7.97
C PHE A 180 -7.83 6.60 9.47
N SER A 181 -6.84 7.44 9.79
CA SER A 181 -6.34 7.63 11.16
C SER A 181 -6.94 8.87 11.85
N THR A 182 -6.25 10.01 11.90
CA THR A 182 -6.84 11.25 12.48
C THR A 182 -7.83 11.93 11.52
N GLY A 183 -7.86 11.51 10.26
CA GLY A 183 -8.68 12.09 9.20
C GLY A 183 -8.23 13.47 8.70
N ASN A 184 -7.24 14.12 9.30
CA ASN A 184 -6.84 15.50 8.95
C ASN A 184 -6.51 15.68 7.47
N THR A 185 -5.77 14.75 6.87
CA THR A 185 -5.41 14.79 5.45
C THR A 185 -6.67 14.83 4.56
N VAL A 186 -7.61 13.92 4.80
CA VAL A 186 -8.88 13.84 4.05
C VAL A 186 -9.74 15.07 4.29
N LEU A 187 -9.87 15.54 5.55
CA LEU A 187 -10.65 16.72 5.88
C LEU A 187 -10.10 17.98 5.21
N ASN A 188 -8.78 18.18 5.21
CA ASN A 188 -8.13 19.28 4.51
C ASN A 188 -8.33 19.18 3.00
N THR A 189 -8.17 17.97 2.44
CA THR A 189 -8.44 17.71 1.02
C THR A 189 -9.87 18.08 0.64
N VAL A 190 -10.85 17.63 1.44
CA VAL A 190 -12.25 17.96 1.20
C VAL A 190 -12.48 19.46 1.32
N ARG A 191 -11.90 20.14 2.32
CA ARG A 191 -12.05 21.58 2.49
C ARG A 191 -11.53 22.36 1.27
N ASP A 192 -10.32 22.03 0.80
CA ASP A 192 -9.70 22.68 -0.36
C ASP A 192 -10.50 22.42 -1.64
N LEU A 193 -10.91 21.17 -1.87
CA LEU A 193 -11.71 20.80 -3.04
C LEU A 193 -13.11 21.36 -2.97
N HIS A 194 -13.76 21.37 -1.81
CA HIS A 194 -15.12 21.89 -1.64
C HIS A 194 -15.18 23.40 -1.88
N GLY A 195 -14.15 24.15 -1.45
CA GLY A 195 -14.07 25.59 -1.71
C GLY A 195 -13.99 25.93 -3.21
N ARG A 196 -13.43 25.04 -4.04
CA ARG A 196 -13.29 25.24 -5.50
C ARG A 196 -14.38 24.56 -6.31
N TYR A 197 -14.76 23.36 -5.90
CA TYR A 197 -15.63 22.42 -6.60
C TYR A 197 -16.58 21.75 -5.58
N PRO A 198 -17.57 22.50 -5.06
CA PRO A 198 -18.43 22.02 -3.97
C PRO A 198 -19.24 20.79 -4.41
N ARG A 199 -19.20 19.73 -3.60
CA ARG A 199 -20.06 18.54 -3.76
C ARG A 199 -21.04 18.45 -2.60
N ARG A 200 -22.22 17.89 -2.88
CA ARG A 200 -23.25 17.62 -1.85
C ARG A 200 -22.93 16.38 -1.02
N ARG A 201 -22.10 15.47 -1.56
CA ARG A 201 -21.78 14.19 -0.96
C ARG A 201 -20.32 13.81 -1.18
N TYR A 202 -19.68 13.38 -0.10
CA TYR A 202 -18.34 12.80 -0.08
C TYR A 202 -18.41 11.41 0.53
N VAL A 203 -17.64 10.47 -0.02
CA VAL A 203 -17.49 9.14 0.56
C VAL A 203 -16.00 8.90 0.78
N VAL A 204 -15.59 8.81 2.04
CA VAL A 204 -14.24 8.41 2.40
C VAL A 204 -14.17 6.89 2.37
N VAL A 205 -13.16 6.34 1.73
CA VAL A 205 -12.91 4.91 1.61
C VAL A 205 -11.51 4.62 2.13
N ALA A 206 -11.41 3.68 3.06
CA ALA A 206 -10.13 3.20 3.55
C ALA A 206 -10.11 1.68 3.62
N LEU A 207 -8.92 1.06 3.57
CA LEU A 207 -8.83 -0.34 3.94
C LEU A 207 -9.20 -0.49 5.43
N VAL A 208 -8.66 0.39 6.28
CA VAL A 208 -8.88 0.34 7.73
C VAL A 208 -9.24 1.72 8.29
N ASP A 209 -10.23 1.76 9.17
CA ASP A 209 -10.54 2.93 10.02
C ASP A 209 -9.86 2.74 11.38
N MET A 210 -8.84 3.56 11.65
CA MET A 210 -8.01 3.53 12.85
C MET A 210 -8.28 4.73 13.78
N ARG A 211 -9.41 5.43 13.58
CA ARG A 211 -9.81 6.59 14.39
C ARG A 211 -10.02 6.24 15.85
N SER A 212 -9.62 7.16 16.73
CA SER A 212 -10.13 7.16 18.09
C SER A 212 -11.59 7.67 18.14
N ALA A 213 -12.28 7.43 19.26
CA ALA A 213 -13.63 7.98 19.46
C ALA A 213 -13.66 9.52 19.36
N ALA A 214 -12.59 10.21 19.78
CA ALA A 214 -12.48 11.66 19.67
C ALA A 214 -12.36 12.11 18.20
N ASP A 215 -11.72 11.30 17.34
CA ASP A 215 -11.55 11.61 15.93
C ASP A 215 -12.81 11.34 15.10
N ALA A 216 -13.65 10.41 15.55
CA ALA A 216 -14.91 10.09 14.89
C ALA A 216 -15.86 11.31 14.82
N GLY A 217 -16.02 12.04 15.93
CA GLY A 217 -16.89 13.21 16.01
C GLY A 217 -16.47 14.39 15.11
N ARG A 218 -15.17 14.48 14.78
CA ARG A 218 -14.63 15.55 13.93
C ARG A 218 -15.14 15.48 12.49
N LEU A 219 -15.42 14.27 11.97
CA LEU A 219 -15.97 14.09 10.63
C LEU A 219 -17.41 14.62 10.51
N GLU A 220 -18.23 14.36 11.53
CA GLU A 220 -19.63 14.82 11.59
C GLU A 220 -19.71 16.34 11.76
N GLU A 221 -18.86 16.92 12.61
CA GLU A 221 -18.74 18.37 12.75
C GLU A 221 -18.31 19.03 11.45
N PHE A 222 -17.30 18.49 10.78
CA PHE A 222 -16.83 18.97 9.49
C PHE A 222 -17.92 18.89 8.41
N ALA A 223 -18.67 17.78 8.35
CA ALA A 223 -19.79 17.64 7.41
C ALA A 223 -20.83 18.75 7.59
N ARG A 224 -21.14 19.12 8.85
CA ARG A 224 -22.03 20.25 9.17
C ARG A 224 -21.42 21.60 8.78
N GLU A 225 -20.12 21.81 9.03
CA GLU A 225 -19.38 23.02 8.68
C GLU A 225 -19.48 23.33 7.17
N ILE A 226 -19.25 22.33 6.32
CA ILE A 226 -19.27 22.51 4.86
C ILE A 226 -20.66 22.35 4.23
N GLY A 227 -21.69 22.04 5.02
CA GLY A 227 -23.06 21.83 4.50
C GLY A 227 -23.19 20.66 3.52
N ALA A 228 -22.39 19.60 3.68
CA ALA A 228 -22.37 18.42 2.82
C ALA A 228 -22.49 17.12 3.62
N ARG A 229 -22.93 16.05 2.96
CA ARG A 229 -22.91 14.71 3.56
C ARG A 229 -21.53 14.08 3.41
N VAL A 230 -20.99 13.52 4.48
CA VAL A 230 -19.73 12.75 4.43
C VAL A 230 -19.98 11.37 5.02
N ASP A 231 -19.85 10.33 4.19
CA ASP A 231 -19.95 8.93 4.59
C ASP A 231 -18.54 8.30 4.67
N LEU A 232 -18.37 7.24 5.48
CA LEU A 232 -17.15 6.45 5.54
C LEU A 232 -17.44 4.98 5.23
N VAL A 233 -16.60 4.38 4.38
CA VAL A 233 -16.60 2.94 4.07
C VAL A 233 -15.21 2.38 4.37
N ALA A 234 -15.12 1.44 5.30
CA ALA A 234 -13.87 0.75 5.64
C ALA A 234 -14.03 -0.78 5.56
N ALA A 235 -12.94 -1.50 5.28
CA ALA A 235 -12.96 -2.96 5.29
C ALA A 235 -12.99 -3.48 6.73
N ALA A 236 -12.23 -2.84 7.61
CA ALA A 236 -12.22 -3.08 9.05
C ALA A 236 -12.07 -1.78 9.85
N SER A 237 -12.39 -1.86 11.15
CA SER A 237 -12.20 -0.74 12.09
C SER A 237 -11.50 -1.19 13.37
N GLY A 238 -10.67 -0.32 13.94
CA GLY A 238 -10.05 -0.53 15.24
C GLY A 238 -9.19 0.64 15.70
N THR A 239 -8.27 0.35 16.61
CA THR A 239 -7.34 1.31 17.20
C THR A 239 -6.06 0.60 17.61
N VAL A 240 -4.97 1.35 17.68
CA VAL A 240 -3.73 0.88 18.30
C VAL A 240 -3.75 1.27 19.77
N ARG A 241 -3.49 0.31 20.67
CA ARG A 241 -3.24 0.60 22.09
C ARG A 241 -1.75 0.48 22.36
N LEU A 242 -1.22 1.52 22.99
CA LEU A 242 0.19 1.65 23.30
C LEU A 242 0.40 1.47 24.81
N PRO A 243 1.28 0.55 25.23
CA PRO A 243 1.63 0.44 26.63
C PRO A 243 2.52 1.61 27.06
N GLU A 244 2.62 1.80 28.37
CA GLU A 244 3.53 2.78 28.95
C GLU A 244 4.99 2.47 28.57
N GLY A 245 5.76 3.53 28.28
CA GLY A 245 7.17 3.42 27.87
C GLY A 245 7.41 2.83 26.48
N VAL A 246 6.39 2.68 25.62
CA VAL A 246 6.55 2.04 24.29
C VAL A 246 7.59 2.75 23.40
N LEU A 247 7.75 4.07 23.53
CA LEU A 247 8.71 4.82 22.71
C LEU A 247 10.15 4.50 23.11
N GLU A 248 10.45 4.48 24.41
CA GLU A 248 11.76 4.12 24.95
C GLU A 248 12.10 2.67 24.59
N LYS A 249 11.19 1.72 24.87
CA LYS A 249 11.34 0.31 24.48
C LYS A 249 11.56 0.13 22.98
N GLY A 250 10.84 0.92 22.18
CA GLY A 250 10.98 0.93 20.73
C GLY A 250 12.35 1.39 20.26
N GLN A 251 12.87 2.48 20.85
CA GLN A 251 14.20 3.02 20.54
C GLN A 251 15.31 2.04 20.94
N GLU A 252 15.22 1.44 22.14
CA GLU A 252 16.14 0.40 22.58
C GLU A 252 16.14 -0.80 21.65
N LEU A 253 14.96 -1.22 21.19
CA LEU A 253 14.82 -2.35 20.28
C LEU A 253 15.41 -2.05 18.90
N VAL A 254 15.19 -0.84 18.36
CA VAL A 254 15.84 -0.39 17.12
C VAL A 254 17.35 -0.41 17.27
N ALA A 255 17.89 0.18 18.33
CA ALA A 255 19.34 0.26 18.56
C ALA A 255 19.98 -1.13 18.69
N ARG A 256 19.30 -2.08 19.36
CA ARG A 256 19.76 -3.46 19.48
C ARG A 256 19.87 -4.15 18.12
N TYR A 257 18.83 -4.06 17.30
CA TYR A 257 18.84 -4.66 15.97
C TYR A 257 19.89 -4.04 15.05
N GLU A 258 20.10 -2.73 15.16
CA GLU A 258 21.16 -2.04 14.43
C GLU A 258 22.55 -2.49 14.84
N ALA A 259 22.80 -2.68 16.14
CA ALA A 259 24.07 -3.18 16.64
C ALA A 259 24.34 -4.63 16.20
N GLU A 260 23.31 -5.47 16.21
CA GLU A 260 23.40 -6.88 15.79
C GLU A 260 23.57 -7.05 14.28
N HIS A 261 23.05 -6.11 13.47
CA HIS A 261 23.06 -6.18 11.99
C HIS A 261 23.95 -5.12 11.34
N ALA A 262 24.84 -4.48 12.11
CA ALA A 262 25.82 -3.55 11.56
C ALA A 262 26.74 -4.29 10.57
N PRO A 263 26.89 -3.82 9.33
CA PRO A 263 27.72 -4.49 8.34
C PRO A 263 29.18 -4.47 8.81
N ASN A 264 29.85 -5.62 8.73
CA ASN A 264 31.27 -5.79 9.03
C ASN A 264 32.18 -5.19 7.94
N SER A 265 31.80 -4.03 7.40
CA SER A 265 32.53 -3.29 6.36
C SER A 265 32.54 -1.82 6.77
N GLY A 266 33.71 -1.34 7.21
CA GLY A 266 33.91 0.05 7.61
C GLY A 266 33.73 1.01 6.43
N VAL A 267 32.53 1.55 6.28
CA VAL A 267 32.28 2.88 5.69
C VAL A 267 31.13 3.49 6.49
N ALA A 268 31.48 4.45 7.36
CA ALA A 268 30.50 5.23 8.08
C ALA A 268 29.72 6.10 7.08
N VAL A 269 28.41 5.93 7.03
CA VAL A 269 27.51 6.88 6.38
C VAL A 269 26.76 7.58 7.49
N GLU A 270 27.03 8.87 7.66
CA GLU A 270 26.37 9.73 8.64
C GLU A 270 24.85 9.70 8.40
N ALA A 271 24.11 9.40 9.46
CA ALA A 271 22.66 9.39 9.43
C ALA A 271 22.15 10.83 9.45
N ASP A 272 21.57 11.27 8.33
CA ASP A 272 20.78 12.49 8.28
C ASP A 272 19.60 12.34 9.25
N GLN A 273 19.72 13.02 10.39
CA GLN A 273 18.64 13.28 11.32
C GLN A 273 17.74 14.34 10.69
N GLU A 274 16.66 13.94 10.01
CA GLU A 274 15.51 14.82 9.85
C GLU A 274 14.22 13.99 9.70
N GLY A 275 13.28 14.27 10.60
CA GLY A 275 12.11 13.42 10.86
C GLY A 275 11.11 13.44 9.71
N ASP A 276 11.15 12.40 8.89
CA ASP A 276 10.13 12.12 7.88
C ASP A 276 9.11 11.08 8.40
N SER A 277 7.83 11.46 8.38
CA SER A 277 6.72 10.65 8.91
C SER A 277 6.04 9.79 7.84
N SER A 278 6.45 9.87 6.58
CA SER A 278 6.05 8.93 5.52
C SER A 278 6.74 7.58 5.66
N GLY A 279 6.10 6.50 5.21
CA GLY A 279 6.48 5.09 5.41
C GLY A 279 7.93 4.77 5.10
N ALA A 280 8.41 3.63 5.61
CA ALA A 280 9.79 3.16 5.53
C ALA A 280 10.46 3.49 4.19
N ARG A 281 11.14 4.65 4.11
CA ARG A 281 12.18 4.88 3.12
C ARG A 281 13.29 3.94 3.53
N GLY A 282 13.25 2.71 3.00
CA GLY A 282 14.49 1.98 2.81
C GLY A 282 15.42 2.96 2.12
N THR A 283 16.59 3.20 2.70
CA THR A 283 17.61 4.01 2.05
C THR A 283 17.82 3.40 0.67
N ALA A 284 17.32 4.07 -0.37
CA ALA A 284 17.49 3.60 -1.73
C ALA A 284 19.00 3.53 -1.92
N ARG A 285 19.55 2.30 -1.95
CA ARG A 285 20.96 2.11 -2.29
C ARG A 285 21.16 2.80 -3.63
N GLN A 286 22.23 3.59 -3.76
CA GLN A 286 22.57 4.18 -5.05
C GLN A 286 22.46 3.10 -6.12
N ALA A 287 21.73 3.41 -7.19
CA ALA A 287 21.58 2.49 -8.32
C ALA A 287 22.99 2.03 -8.72
N PRO A 288 23.26 0.71 -8.79
CA PRO A 288 24.57 0.22 -9.15
C PRO A 288 25.02 0.88 -10.46
N THR A 289 26.19 1.51 -10.46
CA THR A 289 26.78 2.11 -11.67
C THR A 289 27.40 1.07 -12.61
N GLY A 290 27.31 -0.22 -12.25
CA GLY A 290 27.66 -1.33 -13.12
C GLY A 290 26.65 -1.49 -14.25
N PRO A 291 26.97 -2.31 -15.28
CA PRO A 291 25.99 -2.65 -16.30
C PRO A 291 24.75 -3.25 -15.63
N GLN A 292 23.58 -2.68 -15.93
CA GLN A 292 22.31 -3.28 -15.52
C GLN A 292 22.27 -4.71 -16.06
N PRO A 293 21.77 -5.69 -15.28
CA PRO A 293 21.59 -7.04 -15.80
C PRO A 293 20.75 -6.99 -17.07
N ASP A 294 21.07 -7.87 -18.03
CA ASP A 294 20.28 -8.01 -19.25
C ASP A 294 18.85 -8.37 -18.86
N TYR A 295 17.87 -7.66 -19.41
CA TYR A 295 16.46 -7.86 -19.11
C TYR A 295 15.69 -8.13 -20.40
N ASP A 296 14.85 -9.17 -20.36
CA ASP A 296 13.97 -9.49 -21.47
C ASP A 296 12.83 -8.48 -21.52
N ARG A 297 12.80 -7.68 -22.58
CA ARG A 297 11.70 -6.74 -22.84
C ARG A 297 10.61 -7.42 -23.65
N ILE A 298 9.43 -7.54 -23.05
CA ILE A 298 8.24 -8.11 -23.69
C ILE A 298 7.37 -6.95 -24.17
N ASP A 299 7.05 -6.93 -25.47
CA ASP A 299 6.00 -6.05 -25.97
C ASP A 299 4.65 -6.69 -25.68
N LEU A 300 3.87 -6.05 -24.80
CA LEU A 300 2.52 -6.50 -24.46
C LEU A 300 1.50 -6.13 -25.54
N TYR A 301 1.87 -5.31 -26.52
CA TYR A 301 0.94 -4.65 -27.44
C TYR A 301 -0.12 -3.89 -26.66
N TRP A 302 0.34 -3.00 -25.79
CA TRP A 302 -0.54 -2.16 -24.98
C TRP A 302 -1.53 -1.42 -25.91
N PRO A 303 -2.84 -1.48 -25.64
CA PRO A 303 -3.83 -0.88 -26.52
C PRO A 303 -3.57 0.60 -26.76
N ALA A 304 -3.70 1.03 -28.02
CA ALA A 304 -3.65 2.45 -28.36
C ALA A 304 -4.72 3.23 -27.56
N ASP A 305 -4.35 4.43 -27.12
CA ASP A 305 -5.21 5.35 -26.35
C ASP A 305 -5.72 4.77 -25.01
N LEU A 306 -5.08 3.74 -24.47
CA LEU A 306 -5.31 3.28 -23.11
C LEU A 306 -4.27 3.92 -22.17
N PRO A 307 -4.66 4.73 -21.19
CA PRO A 307 -3.71 5.26 -20.20
C PRO A 307 -3.08 4.14 -19.38
N ASP A 308 -1.81 4.31 -19.04
CA ASP A 308 -1.03 3.41 -18.17
C ASP A 308 -1.38 3.56 -16.67
N GLY A 309 -1.93 4.72 -16.29
CA GLY A 309 -2.49 4.99 -14.98
C GLY A 309 -3.58 6.08 -15.02
N ALA A 310 -4.10 6.47 -13.87
CA ALA A 310 -5.19 7.44 -13.76
C ALA A 310 -4.76 8.84 -13.32
N ARG A 311 -3.48 9.19 -13.45
CA ARG A 311 -2.97 10.53 -13.11
C ARG A 311 -3.77 11.63 -13.79
N HIS A 312 -4.16 11.36 -15.04
CA HIS A 312 -4.90 12.26 -15.91
C HIS A 312 -6.37 11.86 -16.07
N GLY A 313 -6.81 10.81 -15.39
CA GLY A 313 -8.16 10.24 -15.48
C GLY A 313 -8.20 8.87 -16.17
N PHE A 314 -9.01 7.97 -15.64
CA PHE A 314 -9.23 6.63 -16.18
C PHE A 314 -10.72 6.31 -16.15
N THR A 315 -11.31 6.09 -17.32
CA THR A 315 -12.77 5.98 -17.50
C THR A 315 -13.26 4.54 -17.49
N PRO A 316 -14.57 4.29 -17.29
CA PRO A 316 -15.14 2.95 -17.48
C PRO A 316 -14.89 2.37 -18.88
N SER A 317 -14.81 3.21 -19.92
CA SER A 317 -14.41 2.76 -21.26
C SER A 317 -12.95 2.34 -21.35
N HIS A 318 -12.03 3.04 -20.66
CA HIS A 318 -10.62 2.60 -20.57
C HIS A 318 -10.53 1.24 -19.87
N ARG A 319 -11.27 1.06 -18.77
CA ARG A 319 -11.38 -0.24 -18.10
C ARG A 319 -11.85 -1.33 -19.07
N ALA A 320 -12.95 -1.12 -19.78
CA ALA A 320 -13.47 -2.12 -20.71
C ALA A 320 -12.45 -2.52 -21.80
N ARG A 321 -11.66 -1.56 -22.30
CA ARG A 321 -10.56 -1.84 -23.24
C ARG A 321 -9.44 -2.66 -22.59
N LEU A 322 -9.03 -2.30 -21.36
CA LEU A 322 -8.02 -3.05 -20.61
C LEU A 322 -8.48 -4.50 -20.37
N GLU A 323 -9.70 -4.69 -19.88
CA GLU A 323 -10.29 -6.02 -19.63
C GLU A 323 -10.27 -6.91 -20.88
N ALA A 324 -10.59 -6.35 -22.04
CA ALA A 324 -10.56 -7.07 -23.31
C ALA A 324 -9.14 -7.45 -23.75
N ALA A 325 -8.14 -6.63 -23.43
CA ALA A 325 -6.74 -6.84 -23.84
C ALA A 325 -5.94 -7.74 -22.88
N LEU A 326 -6.30 -7.78 -21.59
CA LEU A 326 -5.57 -8.49 -20.54
C LEU A 326 -5.23 -9.96 -20.88
N PRO A 327 -6.16 -10.79 -21.40
CA PRO A 327 -5.84 -12.19 -21.69
C PRO A 327 -4.68 -12.36 -22.68
N ALA A 328 -4.63 -11.53 -23.73
CA ALA A 328 -3.58 -11.59 -24.73
C ALA A 328 -2.25 -11.04 -24.19
N MET A 329 -2.29 -10.03 -23.31
CA MET A 329 -1.08 -9.54 -22.64
C MET A 329 -0.50 -10.58 -21.67
N ALA A 330 -1.36 -11.23 -20.87
CA ALA A 330 -0.94 -12.27 -19.94
C ALA A 330 -0.39 -13.51 -20.66
N ALA A 331 -0.97 -13.90 -21.80
CA ALA A 331 -0.44 -14.98 -22.63
C ALA A 331 1.01 -14.71 -23.08
N ARG A 332 1.31 -13.48 -23.52
CA ARG A 332 2.67 -13.09 -23.93
C ARG A 332 3.66 -13.10 -22.77
N ILE A 333 3.21 -12.67 -21.58
CA ILE A 333 4.02 -12.81 -20.37
C ILE A 333 4.30 -14.30 -20.11
N ALA A 334 3.27 -15.15 -20.16
CA ALA A 334 3.43 -16.59 -19.93
C ALA A 334 4.36 -17.28 -20.94
N GLU A 335 4.32 -16.90 -22.22
CA GLU A 335 5.20 -17.40 -23.27
C GLU A 335 6.66 -17.00 -23.08
N ALA A 336 6.90 -15.80 -22.54
CA ALA A 336 8.24 -15.29 -22.26
C ALA A 336 8.84 -15.84 -20.96
N LEU A 337 8.02 -16.37 -20.05
CA LEU A 337 8.52 -16.97 -18.82
C LEU A 337 9.29 -18.26 -19.12
N PRO A 338 10.38 -18.55 -18.40
CA PRO A 338 11.07 -19.84 -18.51
C PRO A 338 10.10 -21.00 -18.29
N HIS A 339 10.17 -22.05 -19.11
CA HIS A 339 9.24 -23.20 -19.02
C HIS A 339 9.20 -23.90 -17.65
N HIS A 340 10.21 -23.69 -16.82
CA HIS A 340 10.33 -24.25 -15.47
C HIS A 340 9.95 -23.24 -14.36
N ALA A 341 9.48 -22.04 -14.71
CA ALA A 341 9.07 -21.02 -13.77
C ALA A 341 7.85 -21.52 -12.97
N ARG A 342 8.03 -21.63 -11.64
CA ARG A 342 6.97 -22.03 -10.70
C ARG A 342 6.44 -20.87 -9.86
N ARG A 343 7.23 -19.80 -9.78
CA ARG A 343 6.92 -18.60 -9.01
C ARG A 343 7.28 -17.38 -9.83
N VAL A 344 6.38 -16.41 -9.86
CA VAL A 344 6.57 -15.13 -10.55
C VAL A 344 6.21 -14.02 -9.58
N HIS A 345 7.08 -13.03 -9.49
CA HIS A 345 6.84 -11.84 -8.71
C HIS A 345 6.69 -10.65 -9.65
N ILE A 346 5.55 -9.95 -9.56
CA ILE A 346 5.24 -8.78 -10.38
C ILE A 346 5.26 -7.55 -9.48
N LEU A 347 6.06 -6.58 -9.87
CA LEU A 347 6.27 -5.36 -9.11
C LEU A 347 5.55 -4.18 -9.79
N GLY A 348 4.67 -3.52 -9.05
CA GLY A 348 4.22 -2.15 -9.37
C GLY A 348 5.20 -1.13 -8.82
N PHE A 349 5.36 0.00 -9.49
CA PHE A 349 6.29 1.05 -9.07
C PHE A 349 5.60 2.40 -9.04
N GLU A 350 5.77 3.12 -7.95
CA GLU A 350 5.22 4.45 -7.76
C GLU A 350 3.70 4.53 -8.05
N GLU A 351 3.28 5.41 -8.95
CA GLU A 351 1.88 5.57 -9.35
C GLU A 351 1.42 4.46 -10.33
N LEU A 352 2.35 3.67 -10.87
CA LEU A 352 2.09 2.57 -11.81
C LEU A 352 1.86 1.24 -11.07
N MET A 353 0.86 1.23 -10.19
CA MET A 353 0.50 0.05 -9.40
C MET A 353 -0.56 -0.81 -10.10
N TYR A 354 -1.55 -0.18 -10.71
CA TYR A 354 -2.76 -0.85 -11.18
C TYR A 354 -2.52 -1.75 -12.40
N ALA A 355 -1.86 -1.27 -13.45
CA ALA A 355 -1.61 -2.08 -14.65
C ALA A 355 -0.82 -3.37 -14.33
N PRO A 356 0.29 -3.33 -13.57
CA PRO A 356 0.98 -4.54 -13.13
C PRO A 356 0.10 -5.47 -12.26
N LEU A 357 -0.72 -4.92 -11.36
CA LEU A 357 -1.66 -5.72 -10.56
C LEU A 357 -2.68 -6.46 -11.45
N ARG A 358 -3.22 -5.77 -12.47
CA ARG A 358 -4.19 -6.35 -13.41
C ARG A 358 -3.57 -7.47 -14.25
N LEU A 359 -2.35 -7.29 -14.73
CA LEU A 359 -1.59 -8.32 -15.44
C LEU A 359 -1.27 -9.51 -14.52
N ALA A 360 -0.84 -9.24 -13.29
CA ALA A 360 -0.54 -10.27 -12.30
C ALA A 360 -1.75 -11.14 -11.97
N ARG A 361 -2.92 -10.51 -11.79
CA ARG A 361 -4.17 -11.21 -11.56
C ARG A 361 -4.60 -12.06 -12.74
N GLU A 362 -4.43 -11.56 -13.96
CA GLU A 362 -4.76 -12.36 -15.14
C GLU A 362 -3.82 -13.55 -15.29
N LEU A 363 -2.51 -13.36 -15.07
CA LEU A 363 -1.52 -14.43 -15.07
C LEU A 363 -1.81 -15.48 -13.98
N GLU A 364 -2.16 -15.05 -12.77
CA GLU A 364 -2.60 -15.92 -11.66
C GLU A 364 -3.82 -16.76 -12.04
N ARG A 365 -4.75 -16.18 -12.81
CA ARG A 365 -5.99 -16.84 -13.24
C ARG A 365 -5.76 -17.84 -14.38
N THR A 366 -4.85 -17.54 -15.31
CA THR A 366 -4.66 -18.32 -16.55
C THR A 366 -3.52 -19.31 -16.49
N THR A 367 -2.68 -19.27 -15.44
CA THR A 367 -1.54 -20.16 -15.27
C THR A 367 -1.62 -20.93 -13.96
N GLY A 368 -0.90 -22.06 -13.86
CA GLY A 368 -0.70 -22.77 -12.59
C GLY A 368 0.50 -22.27 -11.78
N ILE A 369 1.06 -21.11 -12.14
CA ILE A 369 2.25 -20.52 -11.54
C ILE A 369 1.83 -19.75 -10.28
N GLU A 370 2.61 -19.86 -9.20
CA GLU A 370 2.38 -19.01 -8.03
C GLU A 370 2.77 -17.56 -8.37
N VAL A 371 1.79 -16.67 -8.48
CA VAL A 371 2.02 -15.25 -8.75
C VAL A 371 1.92 -14.46 -7.45
N ARG A 372 2.92 -13.62 -7.19
CA ARG A 372 2.93 -12.64 -6.09
C ARG A 372 3.05 -11.24 -6.66
N TYR A 373 2.36 -10.29 -6.05
CA TYR A 373 2.39 -8.89 -6.39
C TYR A 373 2.91 -8.07 -5.21
N SER A 374 3.77 -7.09 -5.49
CA SER A 374 4.05 -6.02 -4.54
C SER A 374 4.22 -4.67 -5.22
N THR A 375 4.37 -3.63 -4.41
CA THR A 375 4.72 -2.28 -4.86
C THR A 375 5.97 -1.78 -4.17
N THR A 376 6.74 -0.93 -4.83
CA THR A 376 7.91 -0.24 -4.25
C THR A 376 7.70 1.25 -4.16
#